data_AF-A0A0W8CX06-F1
#
_entry.id   AF-A0A0W8CX06-F1
#
_cell.length_a   1.000
_cell.length_b   1.000
_cell.length_c   1.000
_cell.angle_alpha   90.00
_cell.angle_beta   90.00
_cell.angle_gamma   90.00
#
_symmetry.space_group_name_H-M   'P 1'
#
loop_
_entity.id
_entity.type
_entity.pdbx_description
1 polymer ?
#
loop_
_entity_poly.entity_id
_entity_poly.type
_entity_poly.pdbx_seq_one_letter_code
_entity_poly.pdbx_strand_id
1 'polypeptide(L)'
;MSLPPIINSPLFNSSYFNSSNGYLTLTTGDQRYLRLGGAGSLSALNVIGNMNCGSLTINGSSLDLSGLGYLSGVTPGAASASKSLVLDSSSNISVINSLQTTTVILGSSTLTSTEASYLIGLTTGVAQANKAITVNGSLNVSGINNLSASGITGTIQTASQPNITALGSLTLPASLTITNGTTPISITNTTSSSSFNVTIQNSGRSQDIGSTTAHQLALRTNGNVTIADTASGLQLDLGSTGTGLNVPNLTFRGITSPDTYYTGVTLGGAVASKAVVLNSTLDYSGLRDLSITRNFIASVSVASPSITCNTIIGDNGAGSSILNLSYSTLNINGLTMTADA
;
A
#
# COMPACT_ATOMS: atom_id res chain seq x y z
N MET A 1 -74.78 77.82 -71.75
CA MET A 1 -74.32 77.00 -70.60
C MET A 1 -73.10 76.24 -71.06
N SER A 2 -71.91 76.55 -70.52
CA SER A 2 -70.72 75.74 -70.75
C SER A 2 -70.71 74.63 -69.71
N LEU A 3 -70.68 73.37 -70.15
CA LEU A 3 -70.48 72.24 -69.25
C LEU A 3 -69.09 72.33 -68.59
N PRO A 4 -68.94 71.94 -67.32
CA PRO A 4 -67.65 71.97 -66.63
C PRO A 4 -66.67 70.96 -67.26
N PRO A 5 -65.36 71.24 -67.19
CA PRO A 5 -64.34 70.41 -67.81
C PRO A 5 -64.25 69.03 -67.15
N ILE A 6 -64.16 67.99 -67.97
CA ILE A 6 -64.00 66.59 -67.55
C ILE A 6 -62.53 66.37 -67.22
N ILE A 7 -62.18 66.33 -65.94
CA ILE A 7 -60.85 65.91 -65.49
C ILE A 7 -60.90 64.40 -65.28
N ASN A 8 -60.21 63.62 -66.12
CA ASN A 8 -60.05 62.18 -65.92
C ASN A 8 -59.07 61.93 -64.77
N SER A 9 -59.54 61.32 -63.69
CA SER A 9 -58.68 60.86 -62.61
C SER A 9 -57.90 59.62 -63.05
N PRO A 10 -56.56 59.59 -62.90
CA PRO A 10 -55.76 58.41 -63.21
C PRO A 10 -56.03 57.23 -62.26
N LEU A 11 -56.76 57.47 -61.16
CA LEU A 11 -57.16 56.45 -60.18
C LEU A 11 -58.60 55.97 -60.38
N PHE A 12 -59.43 56.73 -61.12
CA PHE A 12 -60.83 56.42 -61.34
C PHE A 12 -61.05 56.12 -62.82
N ASN A 13 -61.19 54.84 -63.17
CA ASN A 13 -61.48 54.44 -64.53
C ASN A 13 -62.96 54.72 -64.87
N SER A 14 -63.24 55.95 -65.26
CA SER A 14 -64.57 56.45 -65.64
C SER A 14 -65.22 55.68 -66.80
N SER A 15 -64.45 54.94 -67.60
CA SER A 15 -64.97 54.15 -68.73
C SER A 15 -65.89 52.99 -68.31
N TYR A 16 -65.78 52.49 -67.07
CA TYR A 16 -66.71 51.51 -66.50
C TYR A 16 -68.08 52.09 -66.14
N PHE A 17 -68.26 53.41 -66.21
CA PHE A 17 -69.47 54.12 -65.78
C PHE A 17 -70.09 55.00 -66.90
N ASN A 18 -69.68 54.79 -68.15
CA ASN A 18 -69.97 55.72 -69.26
C ASN A 18 -71.23 55.42 -70.08
N SER A 19 -72.20 54.65 -69.56
CA SER A 19 -73.54 54.56 -70.17
C SER A 19 -74.44 55.66 -69.60
N SER A 20 -75.44 56.14 -70.35
CA SER A 20 -76.29 57.30 -69.97
C SER A 20 -77.09 57.14 -68.66
N ASN A 21 -77.08 55.94 -68.06
CA ASN A 21 -77.65 55.63 -66.74
C ASN A 21 -76.61 55.04 -65.76
N GLY A 22 -75.32 55.17 -66.08
CA GLY A 22 -74.17 54.67 -65.31
C GLY A 22 -73.88 55.50 -64.07
N TYR A 23 -74.91 55.88 -63.33
CA TYR A 23 -74.74 56.49 -62.02
C TYR A 23 -74.28 55.41 -61.05
N LEU A 24 -73.21 55.68 -60.32
CA LEU A 24 -72.81 54.86 -59.17
C LEU A 24 -73.91 55.02 -58.12
N THR A 25 -74.88 54.11 -58.06
CA THR A 25 -75.89 54.14 -56.98
C THR A 25 -75.16 54.04 -55.64
N LEU A 26 -75.67 54.71 -54.59
CA LEU A 26 -75.03 54.65 -53.26
C LEU A 26 -74.70 53.19 -52.86
N THR A 27 -75.62 52.28 -53.12
CA THR A 27 -75.47 50.84 -52.89
C THR A 27 -74.30 50.21 -53.67
N THR A 28 -74.10 50.57 -54.94
CA THR A 28 -72.99 50.04 -55.77
C THR A 28 -71.65 50.65 -55.37
N GLY A 29 -71.67 51.90 -54.90
CA GLY A 29 -70.50 52.57 -54.32
C GLY A 29 -70.04 51.91 -53.04
N ASP A 30 -70.97 51.63 -52.13
CA ASP A 30 -70.67 51.00 -50.84
C ASP A 30 -70.14 49.57 -50.98
N GLN A 31 -70.56 48.84 -52.03
CA GLN A 31 -70.08 47.49 -52.32
C GLN A 31 -68.67 47.46 -52.93
N ARG A 32 -68.28 48.52 -53.66
CA ARG A 32 -67.01 48.55 -54.41
C ARG A 32 -65.92 49.40 -53.76
N TYR A 33 -66.31 50.35 -52.89
CA TYR A 33 -65.41 51.27 -52.22
C TYR A 33 -65.83 51.42 -50.75
N LEU A 34 -64.86 51.31 -49.84
CA LEU A 34 -65.08 51.66 -48.44
C LEU A 34 -65.35 53.17 -48.36
N ARG A 35 -66.49 53.55 -47.77
CA ARG A 35 -66.74 54.95 -47.40
C ARG A 35 -65.60 55.45 -46.50
N LEU A 36 -65.18 56.70 -46.67
CA LEU A 36 -64.25 57.35 -45.75
C LEU A 36 -64.85 57.31 -44.33
N GLY A 37 -64.24 56.54 -43.42
CA GLY A 37 -64.73 56.32 -42.06
C GLY A 37 -65.80 55.21 -41.89
N GLY A 38 -66.11 54.45 -42.93
CA GLY A 38 -67.05 53.31 -42.86
C GLY A 38 -66.38 52.00 -42.42
N ALA A 39 -67.12 51.14 -41.72
CA ALA A 39 -66.72 49.75 -41.46
C ALA A 39 -67.11 48.86 -42.65
N GLY A 40 -66.21 48.00 -43.12
CA GLY A 40 -66.49 47.04 -44.18
C GLY A 40 -65.84 45.68 -43.92
N SER A 41 -66.54 44.61 -44.31
CA SER A 41 -66.00 43.24 -44.31
C SER A 41 -65.37 42.96 -45.67
N LEU A 42 -64.06 42.76 -45.71
CA LEU A 42 -63.34 42.40 -46.93
C LEU A 42 -62.97 40.92 -46.88
N SER A 43 -63.05 40.23 -48.02
CA SER A 43 -62.52 38.86 -48.16
C SER A 43 -61.00 38.82 -48.04
N ALA A 44 -60.32 39.87 -48.49
CA ALA A 44 -58.89 40.10 -48.29
C ALA A 44 -58.57 41.60 -48.37
N LEU A 45 -57.54 42.03 -47.64
CA LEU A 45 -56.97 43.38 -47.73
C LEU A 45 -55.49 43.25 -48.12
N ASN A 46 -55.12 43.72 -49.31
CA ASN A 46 -53.72 43.82 -49.74
C ASN A 46 -53.24 45.27 -49.59
N VAL A 47 -52.27 45.51 -48.71
CA VAL A 47 -51.68 46.83 -48.49
C VAL A 47 -50.27 46.83 -49.10
N ILE A 48 -50.06 47.62 -50.16
CA ILE A 48 -48.77 47.72 -50.87
C ILE A 48 -47.72 48.51 -50.04
N GLY A 49 -48.15 49.21 -48.98
CA GLY A 49 -47.30 49.99 -48.09
C GLY A 49 -47.60 49.77 -46.61
N ASN A 50 -47.40 50.81 -45.82
CA ASN A 50 -47.61 50.74 -44.37
C ASN A 50 -49.11 50.76 -44.03
N MET A 51 -49.52 49.89 -43.12
CA MET A 51 -50.82 49.98 -42.47
C MET A 51 -50.68 50.90 -41.26
N ASN A 52 -51.12 52.16 -41.39
CA ASN A 52 -51.23 53.08 -40.25
C ASN A 52 -52.66 53.02 -39.71
N CYS A 53 -52.87 52.20 -38.69
CA CYS A 53 -54.17 52.02 -38.05
C CYS A 53 -54.03 52.24 -36.54
N GLY A 54 -55.09 52.74 -35.90
CA GLY A 54 -55.09 52.94 -34.44
C GLY A 54 -55.02 51.63 -33.64
N SER A 55 -55.53 50.53 -34.22
CA SER A 55 -55.44 49.17 -33.67
C SER A 55 -55.56 48.16 -34.80
N LEU A 56 -54.70 47.13 -34.80
CA LEU A 56 -54.82 46.00 -35.71
C LEU A 56 -55.49 44.84 -34.97
N THR A 57 -56.70 44.46 -35.36
CA THR A 57 -57.43 43.34 -34.76
C THR A 57 -57.43 42.16 -35.72
N ILE A 58 -56.91 41.00 -35.28
CA ILE A 58 -56.90 39.76 -36.07
C ILE A 58 -57.76 38.74 -35.33
N ASN A 59 -58.75 38.16 -36.00
CA ASN A 59 -59.70 37.21 -35.41
C ASN A 59 -60.39 37.73 -34.14
N GLY A 60 -60.70 39.03 -34.08
CA GLY A 60 -61.35 39.66 -32.93
C GLY A 60 -60.42 40.01 -31.77
N SER A 61 -59.13 39.70 -31.84
CA SER A 61 -58.13 40.10 -30.83
C SER A 61 -57.29 41.28 -31.33
N SER A 62 -57.22 42.35 -30.55
CA SER A 62 -56.30 43.46 -30.80
C SER A 62 -54.87 42.97 -30.65
N LEU A 63 -54.05 43.16 -31.67
CA LEU A 63 -52.64 42.83 -31.66
C LEU A 63 -51.85 43.98 -31.02
N ASP A 64 -51.17 43.68 -29.91
CA ASP A 64 -50.24 44.62 -29.28
C ASP A 64 -48.91 44.66 -30.06
N LEU A 65 -48.68 45.75 -30.76
CA LEU A 65 -47.50 45.97 -31.59
C LEU A 65 -46.37 46.69 -30.84
N SER A 66 -46.56 47.07 -29.58
CA SER A 66 -45.58 47.83 -28.79
C SER A 66 -44.25 47.09 -28.63
N GLY A 67 -44.26 45.76 -28.66
CA GLY A 67 -43.08 44.90 -28.53
C GLY A 67 -42.30 44.63 -29.83
N LEU A 68 -42.80 45.00 -31.01
CA LEU A 68 -42.14 44.69 -32.29
C LEU A 68 -40.76 45.32 -32.44
N GLY A 69 -40.52 46.46 -31.79
CA GLY A 69 -39.22 47.11 -31.72
C GLY A 69 -38.14 46.22 -31.09
N TYR A 70 -38.52 45.31 -30.19
CA TYR A 70 -37.61 44.35 -29.56
C TYR A 70 -37.36 43.10 -30.42
N LEU A 71 -38.22 42.82 -31.41
CA LEU A 71 -38.11 41.64 -32.28
C LEU A 71 -37.43 41.95 -33.62
N SER A 72 -37.47 43.21 -34.07
CA SER A 72 -36.83 43.62 -35.33
C SER A 72 -35.30 43.46 -35.26
N GLY A 73 -34.73 42.81 -36.27
CA GLY A 73 -33.28 42.56 -36.36
C GLY A 73 -32.76 41.47 -35.42
N VAL A 74 -33.63 40.67 -34.79
CA VAL A 74 -33.21 39.48 -34.04
C VAL A 74 -32.86 38.35 -35.00
N THR A 75 -31.71 37.71 -34.78
CA THR A 75 -31.34 36.44 -35.42
C THR A 75 -31.62 35.30 -34.43
N PRO A 76 -32.49 34.32 -34.75
CA PRO A 76 -32.73 33.18 -33.88
C PRO A 76 -31.41 32.52 -33.43
N GLY A 77 -31.27 32.23 -32.14
CA GLY A 77 -30.07 31.65 -31.55
C GLY A 77 -28.96 32.64 -31.18
N ALA A 78 -29.08 33.93 -31.51
CA ALA A 78 -28.12 34.95 -31.10
C ALA A 78 -28.78 36.01 -30.21
N ALA A 79 -28.29 36.17 -28.98
CA ALA A 79 -28.72 37.25 -28.10
C ALA A 79 -28.24 38.61 -28.63
N SER A 80 -29.16 39.52 -28.91
CA SER A 80 -28.86 40.91 -29.28
C SER A 80 -29.20 41.86 -28.12
N ALA A 81 -28.34 42.87 -27.88
CA ALA A 81 -28.55 43.85 -26.83
C ALA A 81 -29.88 44.60 -27.02
N SER A 82 -30.65 44.76 -25.94
CA SER A 82 -31.94 45.46 -25.94
C SER A 82 -32.98 44.87 -26.91
N LYS A 83 -32.89 43.57 -27.20
CA LYS A 83 -33.83 42.82 -28.05
C LYS A 83 -34.35 41.56 -27.33
N SER A 84 -35.38 40.94 -27.90
CA SER A 84 -35.92 39.67 -27.42
C SER A 84 -34.93 38.52 -27.60
N LEU A 85 -34.94 37.56 -26.67
CA LEU A 85 -34.26 36.27 -26.82
C LEU A 85 -35.17 35.29 -27.57
N VAL A 86 -34.74 34.83 -28.74
CA VAL A 86 -35.49 33.89 -29.58
C VAL A 86 -34.62 32.68 -29.84
N LEU A 87 -35.11 31.50 -29.46
CA LEU A 87 -34.41 30.24 -29.65
C LEU A 87 -34.18 29.95 -31.15
N ASP A 88 -33.08 29.28 -31.50
CA ASP A 88 -32.92 28.71 -32.84
C ASP A 88 -33.73 27.42 -33.04
N SER A 89 -33.61 26.80 -34.22
CA SER A 89 -34.28 25.53 -34.54
C SER A 89 -33.85 24.35 -33.67
N SER A 90 -32.73 24.47 -32.95
CA SER A 90 -32.21 23.48 -32.00
C SER A 90 -32.45 23.88 -30.54
N SER A 91 -33.29 24.90 -30.29
CA SER A 91 -33.57 25.46 -28.97
C SER A 91 -32.37 26.11 -28.27
N ASN A 92 -31.34 26.54 -29.01
CA ASN A 92 -30.16 27.18 -28.44
C ASN A 92 -30.28 28.71 -28.41
N ILE A 93 -29.49 29.33 -27.53
CA ILE A 93 -29.14 30.75 -27.51
C ILE A 93 -27.62 30.86 -27.28
N SER A 94 -26.97 31.73 -28.04
CA SER A 94 -25.55 32.07 -27.93
C SER A 94 -25.36 33.56 -27.63
N VAL A 95 -24.12 33.96 -27.27
CA VAL A 95 -23.72 35.37 -27.07
C VAL A 95 -24.27 36.06 -25.80
N ILE A 96 -24.98 35.35 -24.91
CA ILE A 96 -25.29 35.89 -23.58
C ILE A 96 -23.99 36.07 -22.80
N ASN A 97 -23.55 37.31 -22.62
CA ASN A 97 -22.31 37.65 -21.90
C ASN A 97 -22.40 37.35 -20.39
N SER A 98 -23.55 37.61 -19.77
CA SER A 98 -23.77 37.38 -18.33
C SER A 98 -25.25 37.17 -18.03
N LEU A 99 -25.58 36.15 -17.24
CA LEU A 99 -26.93 35.90 -16.75
C LEU A 99 -26.99 36.21 -15.26
N GLN A 100 -27.60 37.33 -14.88
CA GLN A 100 -27.86 37.68 -13.48
C GLN A 100 -29.22 37.09 -13.07
N THR A 101 -29.19 36.00 -12.31
CA THR A 101 -30.38 35.30 -11.80
C THR A 101 -30.06 34.71 -10.43
N THR A 102 -31.09 34.42 -9.63
CA THR A 102 -30.94 33.73 -8.35
C THR A 102 -30.68 32.24 -8.53
N THR A 103 -31.28 31.63 -9.56
CA THR A 103 -31.15 30.20 -9.88
C THR A 103 -31.09 29.98 -11.39
N VAL A 104 -30.34 28.96 -11.80
CA VAL A 104 -30.36 28.40 -13.16
C VAL A 104 -30.78 26.94 -13.06
N ILE A 105 -31.81 26.53 -13.81
CA ILE A 105 -32.26 25.14 -13.87
C ILE A 105 -31.71 24.52 -15.16
N LEU A 106 -30.88 23.48 -15.03
CA LEU A 106 -30.26 22.72 -16.13
C LEU A 106 -30.88 21.32 -16.14
N GLY A 107 -31.89 21.11 -17.00
CA GLY A 107 -32.69 19.89 -16.98
C GLY A 107 -33.50 19.79 -15.69
N SER A 108 -33.27 18.75 -14.89
CA SER A 108 -33.87 18.59 -13.55
C SER A 108 -32.98 19.08 -12.39
N SER A 109 -31.77 19.58 -12.68
CA SER A 109 -30.82 20.05 -11.67
C SER A 109 -30.85 21.56 -11.53
N THR A 110 -30.90 22.07 -10.31
CA THR A 110 -30.86 23.51 -10.03
C THR A 110 -29.47 23.91 -9.54
N LEU A 111 -28.84 24.86 -10.20
CA LEU A 111 -27.63 25.53 -9.71
C LEU A 111 -28.05 26.80 -8.97
N THR A 112 -27.94 26.80 -7.63
CA THR A 112 -28.21 27.99 -6.80
C THR A 112 -26.90 28.73 -6.49
N SER A 113 -27.00 29.85 -5.79
CA SER A 113 -25.84 30.60 -5.29
C SER A 113 -24.95 29.77 -4.35
N THR A 114 -25.51 28.80 -3.62
CA THR A 114 -24.75 27.91 -2.74
C THR A 114 -23.85 26.97 -3.54
N GLU A 115 -24.40 26.23 -4.51
CA GLU A 115 -23.60 25.33 -5.34
C GLU A 115 -22.60 26.10 -6.21
N ALA A 116 -23.00 27.25 -6.77
CA ALA A 116 -22.10 28.12 -7.52
C ALA A 116 -20.92 28.59 -6.65
N SER A 117 -21.17 28.87 -5.36
CA SER A 117 -20.11 29.27 -4.42
C SER A 117 -19.05 28.19 -4.22
N TYR A 118 -19.36 26.90 -4.39
CA TYR A 118 -18.36 25.83 -4.31
C TYR A 118 -17.35 25.86 -5.47
N LEU A 119 -17.69 26.50 -6.60
CA LEU A 119 -16.86 26.54 -7.81
C LEU A 119 -16.05 27.84 -7.97
N ILE A 120 -16.45 28.92 -7.31
CA ILE A 120 -15.80 30.23 -7.46
C ILE A 120 -14.53 30.30 -6.60
N GLY A 121 -13.44 30.81 -7.18
CA GLY A 121 -12.16 31.05 -6.48
C GLY A 121 -11.25 29.83 -6.34
N LEU A 122 -11.57 28.75 -7.05
CA LEU A 122 -10.78 27.52 -7.08
C LEU A 122 -9.37 27.76 -7.63
N THR A 123 -8.37 27.18 -6.95
CA THR A 123 -7.04 26.96 -7.52
C THR A 123 -6.91 25.47 -7.87
N THR A 124 -6.66 25.15 -9.14
CA THR A 124 -6.59 23.74 -9.56
C THR A 124 -5.47 23.00 -8.83
N GLY A 125 -5.79 21.81 -8.31
CA GLY A 125 -4.86 20.99 -7.52
C GLY A 125 -4.61 21.48 -6.09
N VAL A 126 -5.38 22.44 -5.58
CA VAL A 126 -5.35 22.85 -4.17
C VAL A 126 -6.76 22.71 -3.59
N ALA A 127 -6.93 21.82 -2.63
CA ALA A 127 -8.16 21.72 -1.85
C ALA A 127 -8.32 22.98 -1.00
N GLN A 128 -9.46 23.65 -1.15
CA GLN A 128 -9.86 24.81 -0.37
C GLN A 128 -11.06 24.45 0.51
N ALA A 129 -11.15 25.05 1.70
CA ALA A 129 -12.26 24.80 2.60
C ALA A 129 -13.59 25.19 1.95
N ASN A 130 -14.60 24.33 2.08
CA ASN A 130 -15.97 24.54 1.58
C ASN A 130 -16.05 24.77 0.05
N LYS A 131 -15.09 24.24 -0.73
CA LYS A 131 -15.09 24.31 -2.19
C LYS A 131 -15.05 22.90 -2.80
N ALA A 132 -15.36 22.83 -4.09
CA ALA A 132 -15.10 21.64 -4.87
C ALA A 132 -13.59 21.35 -4.92
N ILE A 133 -13.20 20.08 -5.06
CA ILE A 133 -11.81 19.69 -5.29
C ILE A 133 -11.64 19.46 -6.79
N THR A 134 -10.64 20.11 -7.37
CA THR A 134 -10.24 19.89 -8.77
C THR A 134 -8.77 19.46 -8.80
N VAL A 135 -8.45 18.59 -9.75
CA VAL A 135 -7.06 18.21 -10.02
C VAL A 135 -6.40 19.25 -10.92
N ASN A 136 -5.07 19.41 -10.82
CA ASN A 136 -4.33 20.22 -11.78
C ASN A 136 -3.99 19.43 -13.06
N GLY A 137 -3.28 20.05 -14.01
CA GLY A 137 -2.87 19.40 -15.27
C GLY A 137 -1.98 18.16 -15.10
N SER A 138 -1.39 17.96 -13.91
CA SER A 138 -0.62 16.77 -13.54
C SER A 138 -1.41 15.78 -12.68
N LEU A 139 -2.73 15.96 -12.57
CA LEU A 139 -3.63 15.15 -11.73
C LEU A 139 -3.34 15.21 -10.22
N ASN A 140 -2.63 16.25 -9.76
CA ASN A 140 -2.28 16.40 -8.34
C ASN A 140 -3.36 17.16 -7.56
N VAL A 141 -3.45 16.87 -6.26
CA VAL A 141 -4.21 17.62 -5.25
C VAL A 141 -3.35 17.81 -4.00
N SER A 142 -3.39 19.01 -3.43
CA SER A 142 -2.71 19.39 -2.18
C SER A 142 -3.70 20.05 -1.20
N GLY A 143 -3.32 20.25 0.06
CA GLY A 143 -4.15 20.98 1.03
C GLY A 143 -5.25 20.18 1.72
N ILE A 144 -5.33 18.86 1.50
CA ILE A 144 -6.24 17.98 2.24
C ILE A 144 -5.65 17.71 3.62
N ASN A 145 -6.35 18.13 4.69
CA ASN A 145 -5.90 17.90 6.07
C ASN A 145 -6.10 16.45 6.52
N ASN A 146 -7.26 15.85 6.22
CA ASN A 146 -7.60 14.48 6.55
C ASN A 146 -8.32 13.83 5.36
N LEU A 147 -7.88 12.64 4.95
CA LEU A 147 -8.54 11.83 3.93
C LEU A 147 -9.08 10.56 4.58
N SER A 148 -10.41 10.47 4.72
CA SER A 148 -11.08 9.22 5.08
C SER A 148 -11.49 8.50 3.80
N ALA A 149 -10.92 7.32 3.57
CA ALA A 149 -11.20 6.49 2.42
C ALA A 149 -11.31 5.02 2.85
N SER A 150 -12.18 4.24 2.20
CA SER A 150 -12.27 2.79 2.43
C SER A 150 -11.06 2.03 1.87
N GLY A 151 -10.30 2.65 0.96
CA GLY A 151 -9.05 2.14 0.44
C GLY A 151 -8.27 3.23 -0.29
N ILE A 152 -6.94 3.11 -0.25
CA ILE A 152 -6.01 3.90 -1.07
C ILE A 152 -5.19 2.89 -1.86
N THR A 153 -5.30 2.92 -3.18
CA THR A 153 -4.58 2.02 -4.09
C THR A 153 -3.50 2.78 -4.86
N GLY A 154 -2.50 2.06 -5.38
CA GLY A 154 -1.38 2.65 -6.10
C GLY A 154 -0.13 2.86 -5.24
N THR A 155 0.70 3.83 -5.61
CA THR A 155 1.94 4.15 -4.90
C THR A 155 1.67 5.24 -3.86
N ILE A 156 1.91 4.93 -2.59
CA ILE A 156 1.82 5.89 -1.49
C ILE A 156 3.23 6.43 -1.21
N GLN A 157 3.57 7.57 -1.81
CA GLN A 157 4.78 8.30 -1.44
C GLN A 157 4.48 9.14 -0.19
N THR A 158 5.23 8.89 0.89
CA THR A 158 5.10 9.64 2.14
C THR A 158 6.48 10.00 2.67
N ALA A 159 6.55 11.07 3.47
CA ALA A 159 7.69 11.32 4.34
C ALA A 159 7.66 10.34 5.54
N SER A 160 8.33 10.67 6.65
CA SER A 160 8.19 9.88 7.89
C SER A 160 6.72 9.80 8.32
N GLN A 161 6.27 8.59 8.67
CA GLN A 161 4.89 8.30 9.08
C GLN A 161 4.84 7.93 10.58
N PRO A 162 5.06 8.88 11.52
CA PRO A 162 5.14 8.57 12.94
C PRO A 162 3.82 8.12 13.58
N ASN A 163 2.68 8.30 12.89
CA ASN A 163 1.34 8.07 13.42
C ASN A 163 0.69 6.77 12.91
N ILE A 164 1.43 5.87 12.25
CA ILE A 164 0.91 4.52 11.94
C ILE A 164 0.93 3.70 13.23
N THR A 165 -0.24 3.50 13.84
CA THR A 165 -0.39 2.74 15.10
C THR A 165 -0.87 1.31 14.90
N ALA A 166 -1.43 0.98 13.72
CA ALA A 166 -1.85 -0.37 13.35
C ALA A 166 -1.84 -0.55 11.83
N LEU A 167 -1.56 -1.78 11.40
CA LEU A 167 -1.74 -2.26 10.03
C LEU A 167 -2.49 -3.59 10.11
N GLY A 168 -3.24 -3.91 9.04
CA GLY A 168 -3.71 -5.29 8.81
C GLY A 168 -2.55 -6.17 8.36
N SER A 169 -2.72 -6.89 7.25
CA SER A 169 -1.62 -7.64 6.63
C SER A 169 -0.73 -6.73 5.79
N LEU A 170 0.59 -6.79 6.01
CA LEU A 170 1.59 -6.12 5.17
C LEU A 170 2.32 -7.15 4.31
N THR A 171 2.04 -7.15 3.00
CA THR A 171 2.72 -8.00 2.01
C THR A 171 3.63 -7.14 1.13
N LEU A 172 4.90 -7.51 1.02
CA LEU A 172 5.92 -6.76 0.28
C LEU A 172 6.48 -7.61 -0.86
N PRO A 173 6.53 -7.11 -2.12
CA PRO A 173 7.01 -7.90 -3.26
C PRO A 173 8.53 -8.06 -3.32
N ALA A 174 9.30 -7.21 -2.63
CA ALA A 174 10.76 -7.20 -2.71
C ALA A 174 11.43 -7.26 -1.33
N SER A 175 11.35 -6.17 -0.53
CA SER A 175 12.04 -6.10 0.75
C SER A 175 11.34 -5.18 1.75
N LEU A 176 11.65 -5.38 3.03
CA LEU A 176 11.38 -4.47 4.13
C LEU A 176 12.72 -4.03 4.72
N THR A 177 13.01 -2.73 4.70
CA THR A 177 14.14 -2.17 5.43
C THR A 177 13.62 -1.44 6.66
N ILE A 178 14.02 -1.88 7.86
CA ILE A 178 13.68 -1.21 9.11
C ILE A 178 14.96 -0.56 9.63
N THR A 179 15.02 0.76 9.61
CA THR A 179 16.10 1.51 10.28
C THR A 179 15.59 1.97 11.64
N ASN A 180 16.02 1.31 12.70
CA ASN A 180 15.76 1.73 14.06
C ASN A 180 16.98 2.49 14.60
N GLY A 181 16.77 3.65 15.22
CA GLY A 181 17.86 4.43 15.82
C GLY A 181 18.41 3.73 17.06
N THR A 182 17.81 3.99 18.22
CA THR A 182 18.26 3.45 19.51
C THR A 182 17.26 2.46 20.14
N THR A 183 16.05 2.35 19.58
CA THR A 183 15.00 1.46 20.09
C THR A 183 15.03 0.10 19.40
N PRO A 184 15.00 -1.03 20.13
CA PRO A 184 14.93 -2.36 19.51
C PRO A 184 13.69 -2.53 18.62
N ILE A 185 13.81 -3.33 17.56
CA ILE A 185 12.64 -3.87 16.86
C ILE A 185 12.03 -4.93 17.77
N SER A 186 10.88 -4.63 18.37
CA SER A 186 10.15 -5.59 19.21
C SER A 186 9.01 -6.20 18.41
N ILE A 187 9.05 -7.51 18.18
CA ILE A 187 7.97 -8.27 17.55
C ILE A 187 7.38 -9.18 18.61
N THR A 188 6.15 -8.89 19.04
CA THR A 188 5.48 -9.62 20.13
C THR A 188 4.30 -10.39 19.60
N ASN A 189 4.28 -11.69 19.85
CA ASN A 189 3.11 -12.52 19.63
C ASN A 189 2.40 -12.76 20.98
N THR A 190 1.22 -12.18 21.15
CA THR A 190 0.53 -12.11 22.45
C THR A 190 -0.45 -13.24 22.70
N THR A 191 -0.70 -14.12 21.73
CA THR A 191 -1.65 -15.22 21.89
C THR A 191 -0.93 -16.52 22.24
N SER A 192 -1.31 -17.15 23.35
CA SER A 192 -0.63 -18.33 23.92
C SER A 192 -0.65 -19.58 23.03
N SER A 193 -1.51 -19.62 22.02
CA SER A 193 -1.68 -20.76 21.10
C SER A 193 -1.04 -20.55 19.73
N SER A 194 -0.37 -19.43 19.47
CA SER A 194 0.20 -19.14 18.15
C SER A 194 1.71 -19.33 18.12
N SER A 195 2.20 -19.82 16.99
CA SER A 195 3.63 -19.91 16.73
C SER A 195 4.15 -18.57 16.25
N PHE A 196 5.18 -18.03 16.90
CA PHE A 196 5.96 -16.92 16.35
C PHE A 196 7.10 -17.49 15.52
N ASN A 197 6.97 -17.43 14.20
CA ASN A 197 7.99 -17.91 13.27
C ASN A 197 8.75 -16.72 12.68
N VAL A 198 10.06 -16.65 12.91
CA VAL A 198 10.97 -15.77 12.17
C VAL A 198 11.77 -16.65 11.24
N THR A 199 11.44 -16.60 9.95
CA THR A 199 12.11 -17.40 8.94
C THR A 199 13.14 -16.57 8.21
N ILE A 200 14.41 -16.91 8.41
CA ILE A 200 15.55 -16.31 7.72
C ILE A 200 16.04 -17.38 6.75
N GLN A 201 15.80 -17.17 5.45
CA GLN A 201 16.14 -18.12 4.38
C GLN A 201 16.91 -17.42 3.25
N ASN A 202 17.97 -18.04 2.75
CA ASN A 202 18.72 -17.58 1.58
C ASN A 202 18.98 -18.78 0.69
N SER A 203 18.64 -18.66 -0.60
CA SER A 203 18.95 -19.68 -1.61
C SER A 203 20.40 -19.61 -2.11
N GLY A 204 21.18 -18.63 -1.64
CA GLY A 204 22.57 -18.38 -2.01
C GLY A 204 23.58 -18.57 -0.87
N ARG A 205 24.26 -17.48 -0.47
CA ARG A 205 25.40 -17.46 0.48
C ARG A 205 24.96 -17.58 1.95
N SER A 206 25.95 -17.51 2.86
CA SER A 206 25.74 -17.40 4.32
C SER A 206 24.69 -16.35 4.69
N GLN A 207 23.92 -16.63 5.73
CA GLN A 207 23.05 -15.66 6.38
C GLN A 207 23.67 -15.29 7.73
N ASP A 208 24.08 -14.04 7.86
CA ASP A 208 24.72 -13.58 9.08
C ASP A 208 23.66 -12.99 10.00
N ILE A 209 23.38 -13.69 11.11
CA ILE A 209 22.51 -13.22 12.20
C ILE A 209 23.41 -12.80 13.36
N GLY A 210 23.87 -11.55 13.33
CA GLY A 210 24.84 -11.05 14.32
C GLY A 210 24.91 -9.53 14.37
N SER A 211 25.68 -9.02 15.34
CA SER A 211 26.03 -7.60 15.40
C SER A 211 27.41 -7.39 14.77
N THR A 212 27.60 -6.27 14.06
CA THR A 212 28.93 -5.81 13.63
C THR A 212 29.73 -5.19 14.79
N THR A 213 29.14 -5.09 15.99
CA THR A 213 29.74 -4.58 17.23
C THR A 213 29.59 -5.61 18.36
N ALA A 214 30.03 -5.27 19.57
CA ALA A 214 30.00 -6.16 20.75
C ALA A 214 28.58 -6.43 21.28
N HIS A 215 27.76 -7.19 20.55
CA HIS A 215 26.46 -7.69 21.03
C HIS A 215 26.21 -9.13 20.60
N GLN A 216 25.66 -9.92 21.53
CA GLN A 216 25.42 -11.35 21.42
C GLN A 216 24.06 -11.63 20.73
N LEU A 217 24.01 -12.65 19.88
CA LEU A 217 22.74 -13.31 19.53
C LEU A 217 22.29 -14.15 20.73
N ALA A 218 21.16 -13.80 21.35
CA ALA A 218 20.63 -14.51 22.50
C ALA A 218 19.30 -15.19 22.17
N LEU A 219 19.21 -16.50 22.39
CA LEU A 219 17.99 -17.28 22.28
C LEU A 219 17.45 -17.55 23.70
N ARG A 220 16.42 -16.79 24.11
CA ARG A 220 15.80 -16.91 25.43
C ARG A 220 14.44 -17.58 25.27
N THR A 221 14.23 -18.71 25.92
CA THR A 221 12.93 -19.40 25.97
C THR A 221 12.67 -19.90 27.39
N ASN A 222 11.39 -20.08 27.74
CA ASN A 222 11.00 -20.75 29.00
C ASN A 222 11.14 -22.28 28.92
N GLY A 223 11.46 -22.81 27.74
CA GLY A 223 11.56 -24.24 27.47
C GLY A 223 12.89 -24.57 26.80
N ASN A 224 12.88 -25.57 25.94
CA ASN A 224 14.09 -25.98 25.23
C ASN A 224 14.41 -25.00 24.10
N VAL A 225 15.69 -24.73 23.88
CA VAL A 225 16.21 -24.11 22.65
C VAL A 225 16.85 -25.24 21.83
N THR A 226 16.34 -25.48 20.63
CA THR A 226 16.92 -26.46 19.71
C THR A 226 17.62 -25.71 18.58
N ILE A 227 18.93 -25.93 18.44
CA ILE A 227 19.70 -25.53 17.25
C ILE A 227 20.05 -26.84 16.55
N ALA A 228 19.46 -27.06 15.38
CA ALA A 228 19.64 -28.28 14.60
C ALA A 228 19.99 -27.91 13.16
N ASP A 229 20.94 -28.65 12.62
CA ASP A 229 21.24 -28.66 11.19
C ASP A 229 20.76 -30.00 10.62
N THR A 230 20.01 -29.96 9.53
CA THR A 230 19.51 -31.15 8.83
C THR A 230 20.43 -31.60 7.69
N ALA A 231 21.50 -30.85 7.38
CA ALA A 231 22.42 -31.13 6.27
C ALA A 231 23.91 -31.09 6.68
N SER A 232 24.54 -32.26 6.79
CA SER A 232 26.00 -32.47 6.85
C SER A 232 26.84 -31.84 7.98
N GLY A 233 26.28 -31.09 8.93
CA GLY A 233 26.90 -30.92 10.25
C GLY A 233 26.81 -29.51 10.84
N LEU A 234 26.21 -29.42 12.02
CA LEU A 234 26.20 -28.21 12.84
C LEU A 234 27.61 -27.93 13.40
N GLN A 235 28.21 -26.81 12.99
CA GLN A 235 29.46 -26.31 13.59
C GLN A 235 29.14 -25.14 14.56
N LEU A 236 29.52 -25.29 15.82
CA LEU A 236 29.48 -24.22 16.84
C LEU A 236 30.91 -23.78 17.15
N ASP A 237 31.33 -22.63 16.62
CA ASP A 237 32.64 -22.04 16.90
C ASP A 237 32.58 -21.16 18.16
N LEU A 238 33.36 -21.54 19.18
CA LEU A 238 33.50 -20.82 20.44
C LEU A 238 34.87 -20.15 20.39
N GLY A 239 34.93 -18.98 19.74
CA GLY A 239 36.19 -18.31 19.40
C GLY A 239 37.22 -18.24 20.54
N SER A 240 38.50 -18.10 20.16
CA SER A 240 39.68 -18.24 21.04
C SER A 240 39.74 -17.31 22.26
N THR A 241 38.94 -16.24 22.31
CA THR A 241 38.93 -15.26 23.40
C THR A 241 37.74 -15.40 24.35
N GLY A 242 36.81 -16.34 24.09
CA GLY A 242 35.63 -16.57 24.92
C GLY A 242 35.89 -17.49 26.12
N THR A 243 34.98 -17.46 27.11
CA THR A 243 35.03 -18.34 28.31
C THR A 243 34.47 -19.75 28.06
N GLY A 244 34.26 -20.15 26.79
CA GLY A 244 33.66 -21.44 26.41
C GLY A 244 32.17 -21.56 26.76
N LEU A 245 31.68 -22.80 26.88
CA LEU A 245 30.29 -23.10 27.26
C LEU A 245 30.16 -23.23 28.79
N ASN A 246 29.43 -22.31 29.43
CA ASN A 246 29.06 -22.44 30.83
C ASN A 246 27.75 -23.23 30.97
N VAL A 247 27.82 -24.55 30.76
CA VAL A 247 26.67 -25.45 30.94
C VAL A 247 27.05 -26.61 31.86
N PRO A 248 26.52 -26.64 33.11
CA PRO A 248 26.87 -27.67 34.10
C PRO A 248 26.64 -29.12 33.65
N ASN A 249 25.75 -29.34 32.68
CA ASN A 249 25.36 -30.67 32.20
C ASN A 249 25.41 -30.77 30.66
N LEU A 250 26.53 -30.36 30.04
CA LEU A 250 26.72 -30.55 28.60
C LEU A 250 26.68 -32.04 28.26
N THR A 251 25.77 -32.44 27.36
CA THR A 251 25.69 -33.82 26.86
C THR A 251 25.82 -33.84 25.35
N PHE A 252 26.66 -34.73 24.82
CA PHE A 252 26.80 -34.99 23.40
C PHE A 252 26.09 -36.31 23.08
N ARG A 253 24.96 -36.26 22.37
CA ARG A 253 24.15 -37.45 22.01
C ARG A 253 24.30 -37.74 20.52
N GLY A 254 24.36 -39.03 20.14
CA GLY A 254 24.38 -39.45 18.73
C GLY A 254 25.74 -39.35 18.02
N ILE A 255 26.82 -39.12 18.75
CA ILE A 255 28.20 -39.21 18.24
C ILE A 255 28.59 -40.68 18.08
N THR A 256 28.92 -41.09 16.85
CA THR A 256 29.40 -42.43 16.50
C THR A 256 30.91 -42.63 16.73
N SER A 257 31.65 -41.61 17.17
CA SER A 257 32.95 -41.78 17.84
C SER A 257 33.01 -40.90 19.10
N PRO A 258 33.54 -41.40 20.22
CA PRO A 258 33.73 -40.61 21.42
C PRO A 258 35.00 -39.75 21.29
N ASP A 259 35.17 -38.97 20.22
CA ASP A 259 36.35 -38.10 20.08
C ASP A 259 36.17 -36.73 20.71
N THR A 260 34.96 -36.36 21.14
CA THR A 260 34.68 -34.97 21.60
C THR A 260 34.93 -34.72 23.08
N TYR A 261 34.98 -35.74 23.95
CA TYR A 261 35.53 -35.55 25.31
C TYR A 261 37.07 -35.51 25.32
N TYR A 262 37.68 -35.91 24.21
CA TYR A 262 39.07 -36.37 24.12
C TYR A 262 39.77 -35.83 22.87
N THR A 263 39.42 -34.62 22.44
CA THR A 263 40.05 -34.00 21.28
C THR A 263 41.57 -33.93 21.50
N GLY A 264 42.30 -34.75 20.75
CA GLY A 264 43.76 -34.91 20.86
C GLY A 264 44.27 -35.93 21.89
N VAL A 265 43.43 -36.77 22.50
CA VAL A 265 43.85 -37.93 23.30
C VAL A 265 43.70 -39.21 22.47
N THR A 266 44.78 -39.96 22.31
CA THR A 266 44.73 -41.31 21.72
C THR A 266 44.12 -42.28 22.74
N LEU A 267 43.06 -43.01 22.36
CA LEU A 267 42.45 -44.03 23.23
C LEU A 267 43.49 -45.05 23.70
N GLY A 268 43.51 -45.35 25.01
CA GLY A 268 44.52 -46.22 25.62
C GLY A 268 45.90 -45.56 25.79
N GLY A 269 46.01 -44.25 25.57
CA GLY A 269 47.21 -43.44 25.77
C GLY A 269 46.99 -42.25 26.71
N ALA A 270 48.07 -41.71 27.27
CA ALA A 270 48.06 -40.46 28.04
C ALA A 270 48.69 -39.30 27.25
N VAL A 271 48.07 -38.12 27.33
CA VAL A 271 48.57 -36.88 26.71
C VAL A 271 48.64 -35.77 27.77
N ALA A 272 49.65 -34.91 27.70
CA ALA A 272 49.88 -33.85 28.69
C ALA A 272 48.64 -32.93 28.83
N SER A 273 48.21 -32.68 30.07
CA SER A 273 47.08 -31.81 30.41
C SER A 273 45.74 -32.23 29.80
N LYS A 274 45.56 -33.52 29.52
CA LYS A 274 44.31 -34.12 29.04
C LYS A 274 43.86 -35.26 29.96
N ALA A 275 42.61 -35.69 29.80
CA ALA A 275 42.07 -36.84 30.50
C ALA A 275 42.75 -38.15 30.03
N VAL A 276 42.83 -39.15 30.91
CA VAL A 276 43.23 -40.53 30.55
C VAL A 276 41.99 -41.33 30.22
N VAL A 277 42.00 -42.03 29.09
CA VAL A 277 40.83 -42.71 28.54
C VAL A 277 41.17 -44.14 28.22
N LEU A 278 40.37 -45.05 28.76
CA LEU A 278 40.49 -46.47 28.44
C LEU A 278 39.89 -46.74 27.05
N ASN A 279 40.56 -47.59 26.29
CA ASN A 279 40.03 -48.09 25.02
C ASN A 279 39.06 -49.28 25.27
N SER A 280 38.58 -49.93 24.22
CA SER A 280 37.68 -51.08 24.33
C SER A 280 38.30 -52.31 24.99
N THR A 281 39.63 -52.45 25.01
CA THR A 281 40.33 -53.52 25.73
C THR A 281 40.58 -53.17 27.19
N LEU A 282 40.22 -51.95 27.61
CA LEU A 282 40.51 -51.35 28.91
C LEU A 282 42.00 -51.20 29.21
N ASP A 283 42.84 -51.30 28.19
CA ASP A 283 44.29 -51.14 28.31
C ASP A 283 44.67 -49.65 28.32
N TYR A 284 45.73 -49.31 29.06
CA TYR A 284 46.31 -47.98 29.09
C TYR A 284 47.84 -48.02 28.97
N SER A 285 48.42 -47.00 28.34
CA SER A 285 49.85 -46.85 28.13
C SER A 285 50.27 -45.36 28.13
N GLY A 286 51.58 -45.09 28.30
CA GLY A 286 52.13 -43.73 28.14
C GLY A 286 52.09 -42.83 29.38
N LEU A 287 51.65 -43.32 30.54
CA LEU A 287 51.93 -42.63 31.82
C LEU A 287 53.43 -42.71 32.11
N ARG A 288 54.07 -41.58 32.38
CA ARG A 288 55.48 -41.56 32.83
C ARG A 288 55.59 -42.08 34.25
N ASP A 289 54.86 -41.44 35.15
CA ASP A 289 54.84 -41.77 36.57
C ASP A 289 53.39 -42.00 37.00
N LEU A 290 53.13 -43.12 37.67
CA LEU A 290 51.85 -43.43 38.31
C LEU A 290 52.06 -43.51 39.83
N SER A 291 51.74 -42.42 40.52
CA SER A 291 51.80 -42.36 41.98
C SER A 291 50.51 -42.92 42.59
N ILE A 292 50.61 -44.00 43.35
CA ILE A 292 49.48 -44.64 44.02
C ILE A 292 49.68 -44.46 45.53
N THR A 293 48.78 -43.71 46.16
CA THR A 293 48.85 -43.39 47.60
C THR A 293 48.27 -44.48 48.51
N ARG A 294 47.66 -45.50 47.91
CA ARG A 294 47.11 -46.69 48.59
C ARG A 294 47.69 -47.94 47.94
N ASN A 295 46.85 -48.96 47.72
CA ASN A 295 47.29 -50.22 47.15
C ASN A 295 47.15 -50.18 45.62
N PHE A 296 48.19 -50.61 44.92
CA PHE A 296 48.04 -51.08 43.55
C PHE A 296 47.55 -52.53 43.59
N ILE A 297 46.40 -52.80 42.98
CA ILE A 297 45.79 -54.13 42.95
C ILE A 297 45.68 -54.56 41.48
N ALA A 298 46.49 -55.54 41.06
CA ALA A 298 46.23 -56.24 39.81
C ALA A 298 44.99 -57.13 40.02
N SER A 299 43.91 -56.87 39.27
CA SER A 299 42.60 -57.49 39.52
C SER A 299 42.67 -59.02 39.55
N VAL A 300 41.96 -59.64 40.49
CA VAL A 300 41.78 -61.10 40.54
C VAL A 300 40.81 -61.64 39.48
N SER A 301 40.17 -60.76 38.71
CA SER A 301 39.13 -61.11 37.72
C SER A 301 39.65 -61.39 36.31
N VAL A 302 40.97 -61.29 36.08
CA VAL A 302 41.58 -61.61 34.78
C VAL A 302 42.29 -62.96 34.87
N ALA A 303 42.28 -63.73 33.77
CA ALA A 303 43.01 -64.99 33.70
C ALA A 303 44.51 -64.67 33.71
N SER A 304 45.18 -64.90 34.84
CA SER A 304 46.61 -64.65 35.08
C SER A 304 46.97 -63.16 35.28
N PRO A 305 46.58 -62.52 36.41
CA PRO A 305 47.06 -61.18 36.71
C PRO A 305 48.58 -61.19 36.84
N SER A 306 49.24 -60.25 36.17
CA SER A 306 50.69 -60.11 36.23
C SER A 306 51.07 -58.64 36.40
N ILE A 307 52.16 -58.42 37.14
CA ILE A 307 52.83 -57.12 37.23
C ILE A 307 54.23 -57.35 36.67
N THR A 308 54.53 -56.70 35.55
CA THR A 308 55.87 -56.72 34.94
C THR A 308 56.53 -55.38 35.16
N CYS A 309 57.68 -55.38 35.82
CA CYS A 309 58.47 -54.19 36.03
C CYS A 309 59.96 -54.54 35.97
N ASN A 310 60.76 -53.62 35.42
CA ASN A 310 62.21 -53.82 35.34
C ASN A 310 62.88 -53.63 36.70
N THR A 311 62.36 -52.73 37.52
CA THR A 311 62.95 -52.38 38.81
C THR A 311 61.85 -52.04 39.81
N ILE A 312 61.92 -52.67 40.98
CA ILE A 312 61.13 -52.29 42.15
C ILE A 312 62.11 -51.64 43.11
N ILE A 313 61.90 -50.35 43.39
CA ILE A 313 62.66 -49.60 44.40
C ILE A 313 61.70 -49.33 45.54
N GLY A 314 62.02 -49.81 46.73
CA GLY A 314 61.33 -49.34 47.93
C GLY A 314 61.92 -47.99 48.33
N ASP A 315 61.09 -46.95 48.31
CA ASP A 315 61.43 -45.65 48.85
C ASP A 315 60.59 -45.40 50.10
N ASN A 316 61.09 -45.89 51.24
CA ASN A 316 60.63 -45.41 52.53
C ASN A 316 61.68 -44.43 52.99
N GLY A 317 61.40 -43.13 52.91
CA GLY A 317 62.27 -42.08 53.42
C GLY A 317 62.95 -42.50 54.73
N ALA A 318 64.26 -42.77 54.64
CA ALA A 318 65.16 -43.21 55.70
C ALA A 318 64.93 -44.59 56.39
N GLY A 319 64.08 -45.49 55.88
CA GLY A 319 63.83 -46.82 56.46
C GLY A 319 64.07 -48.01 55.53
N SER A 320 64.39 -49.20 56.08
CA SER A 320 64.59 -50.43 55.31
C SER A 320 63.31 -50.80 54.55
N SER A 321 63.41 -50.99 53.25
CA SER A 321 62.28 -51.36 52.41
C SER A 321 62.11 -52.88 52.40
N ILE A 322 61.00 -53.37 52.95
CA ILE A 322 60.68 -54.80 53.02
C ILE A 322 59.67 -55.11 51.91
N LEU A 323 60.05 -55.99 50.98
CA LEU A 323 59.14 -56.56 49.99
C LEU A 323 58.51 -57.83 50.57
N ASN A 324 57.28 -57.71 51.08
CA ASN A 324 56.51 -58.86 51.56
C ASN A 324 55.78 -59.53 50.40
N LEU A 325 56.22 -60.74 50.04
CA LEU A 325 55.58 -61.57 49.01
C LEU A 325 54.94 -62.79 49.68
N SER A 326 53.63 -62.95 49.53
CA SER A 326 52.93 -64.19 49.87
C SER A 326 52.63 -64.93 48.57
N TYR A 327 53.31 -66.06 48.34
CA TYR A 327 53.29 -66.79 47.09
C TYR A 327 53.26 -68.31 47.32
N SER A 328 52.68 -69.06 46.38
CA SER A 328 52.84 -70.53 46.32
C SER A 328 54.20 -70.90 45.71
N THR A 329 54.63 -70.16 44.69
CA THR A 329 55.92 -70.29 44.02
C THR A 329 56.50 -68.91 43.69
N LEU A 330 57.75 -68.69 44.10
CA LEU A 330 58.54 -67.50 43.73
C LEU A 330 59.74 -67.96 42.91
N ASN A 331 59.85 -67.48 41.68
CA ASN A 331 60.97 -67.82 40.81
C ASN A 331 61.93 -66.62 40.73
N ILE A 332 63.15 -66.77 41.26
CA ILE A 332 64.19 -65.74 41.20
C ILE A 332 65.30 -66.27 40.29
N ASN A 333 65.54 -65.62 39.15
CA ASN A 333 66.57 -66.01 38.17
C ASN A 333 66.52 -67.49 37.74
N GLY A 334 65.32 -68.07 37.62
CA GLY A 334 65.13 -69.47 37.23
C GLY A 334 65.20 -70.47 38.38
N LEU A 335 65.42 -70.01 39.63
CA LEU A 335 65.33 -70.83 40.83
C LEU A 335 63.91 -70.74 41.41
N THR A 336 63.14 -71.83 41.26
CA THR A 336 61.82 -71.97 41.90
C THR A 336 62.00 -72.20 43.39
N MET A 337 61.61 -71.22 44.20
CA MET A 337 61.43 -71.37 45.64
C MET A 337 59.95 -71.69 45.90
N THR A 338 59.66 -72.93 46.28
CA THR A 338 58.36 -73.34 46.83
C THR A 338 58.30 -72.92 48.30
N ALA A 339 57.16 -72.38 48.75
CA ALA A 339 56.98 -72.09 50.17
C ALA A 339 57.06 -73.40 50.96
N ASP A 340 58.07 -73.55 51.82
CA ASP A 340 57.96 -74.49 52.94
C ASP A 340 56.95 -73.90 53.93
N ALA A 341 56.00 -74.74 54.36
CA ALA A 341 54.86 -74.37 55.18
C ALA A 341 55.24 -73.65 56.49
#